data_AF-A0A4Q2DB60-F1
#
_entry.id   AF-A0A4Q2DB60-F1
#
_cell.length_a   1.000
_cell.length_b   1.000
_cell.length_c   1.000
_cell.angle_alpha   90.00
_cell.angle_beta   90.00
_cell.angle_gamma   90.00
#
_symmetry.space_group_name_H-M   'P 1'
#
loop_
_entity.id
_entity.type
_entity.pdbx_description
1 polymer ?
#
loop_
_entity_poly.entity_id
_entity_poly.type
_entity_poly.pdbx_seq_one_letter_code
_entity_poly.pdbx_strand_id
1 'polypeptide(L)'
;MIKLQPLEKRRPWDLIRSLELVVYREWREYVHPGGNIFVDVPPVTSLSLHLPSRDTAFPDFDEEDQAVESLHIPESLLTRLKTLELGCDWDGSLVLSILNSCTNVEVLTLDFQMTCMDYLDTEVHRQAKEVGLALPNVRILRLRHLDPGSVEFLSLIKTPSLVELDISFKTYEKDPTAYMYRYPPDSSFSSFFLDFLEKSRIPEGLRRLRIHSAIMSNEELQNAFACITSLTHLTLDDVDFKPDLLDTLGRNPEDYIYLPNLETLELLHLEADFPVKNLYEFVKSRLVLPWTPDLEIPVRQIKKLRISQRKPDTVATFKNTYEAWLFDAVYHMDASMEFV
;
A
#
# COMPACT_ATOMS: atom_id res chain seq x y z
N MET A 1 46.59 30.67 -12.44
CA MET A 1 45.75 31.51 -11.55
C MET A 1 44.50 30.70 -11.21
N ILE A 2 44.42 30.16 -9.99
CA ILE A 2 43.24 29.42 -9.52
C ILE A 2 42.29 30.46 -8.92
N LYS A 3 41.13 30.68 -9.55
CA LYS A 3 40.06 31.51 -8.95
C LYS A 3 39.40 30.68 -7.85
N LEU A 4 39.73 30.98 -6.60
CA LEU A 4 38.96 30.49 -5.46
C LEU A 4 37.56 31.11 -5.56
N GLN A 5 36.54 30.29 -5.83
CA GLN A 5 35.16 30.73 -5.64
C GLN A 5 34.95 31.02 -4.15
N PRO A 6 34.28 32.14 -3.79
CA PRO A 6 33.96 32.41 -2.40
C PRO A 6 33.15 31.25 -1.83
N LEU A 7 33.49 30.77 -0.64
CA LEU A 7 32.65 29.80 0.08
C LEU A 7 31.28 30.45 0.24
N GLU A 8 30.30 29.98 -0.54
CA GLU A 8 28.90 30.33 -0.30
C GLU A 8 28.59 29.99 1.15
N LYS A 9 28.17 31.01 1.88
CA LYS A 9 27.93 30.91 3.31
C LYS A 9 26.73 29.98 3.50
N ARG A 10 27.02 28.71 3.80
CA ARG A 10 26.00 27.69 4.08
C ARG A 10 24.97 28.27 5.04
N ARG A 11 23.70 28.26 4.63
CA ARG A 11 22.60 28.70 5.46
C ARG A 11 22.39 27.63 6.54
N PRO A 12 22.00 27.98 7.77
CA PRO A 12 21.82 27.00 8.86
C PRO A 12 20.90 25.83 8.50
N TRP A 13 19.87 26.06 7.69
CA TRP A 13 18.93 25.03 7.22
C TRP A 13 19.46 24.13 6.08
N ASP A 14 20.61 24.40 5.46
CA ASP A 14 21.15 23.54 4.39
C ASP A 14 21.59 22.15 4.92
N LEU A 15 21.63 21.98 6.25
CA LEU A 15 21.89 20.70 6.92
C LEU A 15 20.63 19.84 7.09
N ILE A 16 19.44 20.39 6.87
CA ILE A 16 18.17 19.67 6.99
C ILE A 16 18.09 18.62 5.86
N ARG A 17 17.79 17.37 6.24
CA ARG A 17 17.65 16.24 5.31
C ARG A 17 16.22 15.78 5.10
N SER A 18 15.36 16.06 6.08
CA SER A 18 13.94 15.73 6.05
C SER A 18 13.13 16.96 6.37
N LEU A 19 12.10 17.22 5.57
CA LEU A 19 11.14 18.29 5.79
C LEU A 19 9.74 17.69 5.81
N GLU A 20 8.96 18.07 6.82
CA GLU A 20 7.55 17.74 6.91
C GLU A 20 6.76 19.05 6.87
N LEU A 21 5.80 19.12 5.95
CA LEU A 21 4.89 20.24 5.77
C LEU A 21 3.47 19.72 5.84
N VAL A 22 2.71 20.24 6.81
CA VAL A 22 1.29 19.93 6.97
C VAL A 22 0.51 21.22 6.81
N VAL A 23 -0.40 21.24 5.86
CA VAL A 23 -1.23 22.41 5.55
C VAL A 23 -2.68 22.06 5.85
N TYR A 24 -3.30 22.84 6.73
CA TYR A 24 -4.63 22.55 7.28
C TYR A 24 -5.74 23.45 6.75
N ARG A 25 -5.40 24.45 5.93
CA ARG A 25 -6.32 25.51 5.50
C ARG A 25 -6.22 25.70 3.99
N GLU A 26 -7.07 26.58 3.48
CA GLU A 26 -7.08 27.05 2.09
C GLU A 26 -5.68 27.11 1.46
N TRP A 27 -5.54 26.52 0.28
CA TRP A 27 -4.32 26.58 -0.51
C TRP A 27 -4.43 27.71 -1.52
N ARG A 28 -3.49 28.66 -1.46
CA ARG A 28 -3.42 29.76 -2.42
C ARG A 28 -1.98 29.89 -2.90
N GLU A 29 -1.71 29.35 -4.09
CA GLU A 29 -0.43 29.60 -4.74
C GLU A 29 -0.50 30.93 -5.50
N TYR A 30 0.34 31.88 -5.12
CA TYR A 30 0.43 33.14 -5.86
C TYR A 30 1.16 32.87 -7.18
N VAL A 31 0.55 33.24 -8.31
CA VAL A 31 1.10 33.12 -9.68
C VAL A 31 2.42 33.88 -9.88
N HIS A 32 2.90 34.61 -8.86
CA HIS A 32 4.18 35.30 -8.92
C HIS A 32 5.35 34.33 -8.80
N PRO A 33 6.34 34.37 -9.72
CA PRO A 33 7.47 33.42 -9.77
C PRO A 33 8.42 33.43 -8.57
N GLY A 34 8.18 34.29 -7.56
CA GLY A 34 8.89 34.29 -6.27
C GLY A 34 8.03 33.92 -5.07
N GLY A 35 6.75 33.57 -5.27
CA GLY A 35 5.80 33.25 -4.19
C GLY A 35 5.72 31.76 -3.83
N ASN A 36 6.45 30.90 -4.53
CA ASN A 36 6.39 29.47 -4.32
C ASN A 36 7.23 29.06 -3.09
N ILE A 37 6.56 28.47 -2.09
CA ILE A 37 7.17 28.09 -0.81
C ILE A 37 8.31 27.06 -0.95
N PHE A 38 8.36 26.32 -2.06
CA PHE A 38 9.35 25.28 -2.32
C PHE A 38 10.63 25.80 -2.97
N VAL A 39 10.67 27.04 -3.46
CA VAL A 39 11.88 27.64 -4.06
C VAL A 39 13.01 27.77 -3.04
N ASP A 40 12.66 28.11 -1.79
CA ASP A 40 13.63 28.30 -0.74
C ASP A 40 13.89 27.04 0.10
N VAL A 41 13.21 25.93 -0.19
CA VAL A 41 13.35 24.68 0.58
C VAL A 41 14.79 24.17 0.53
N PRO A 42 15.38 23.76 1.68
CA PRO A 42 16.73 23.23 1.71
C PRO A 42 16.88 21.98 0.83
N PRO A 43 18.11 21.57 0.48
CA PRO A 43 18.36 20.39 -0.36
C PRO A 43 18.09 19.08 0.40
N VAL A 44 16.83 18.87 0.75
CA VAL A 44 16.33 17.70 1.46
C VAL A 44 16.29 16.48 0.54
N THR A 45 16.39 15.31 1.17
CA THR A 45 16.26 14.00 0.52
C THR A 45 14.98 13.28 0.97
N SER A 46 14.27 13.82 1.94
CA SER A 46 12.99 13.30 2.43
C SER A 46 12.01 14.46 2.54
N LEU A 47 10.84 14.32 1.91
CA LEU A 47 9.76 15.29 1.97
C LEU A 47 8.47 14.56 2.36
N SER A 48 7.83 15.03 3.42
CA SER A 48 6.43 14.70 3.72
C SER A 48 5.59 15.95 3.52
N LEU A 49 4.59 15.87 2.65
CA LEU A 49 3.69 16.95 2.32
C LEU A 49 2.26 16.47 2.48
N HIS A 50 1.56 17.00 3.49
CA HIS A 50 0.14 16.75 3.72
C HIS A 50 -0.63 18.03 3.40
N LEU A 51 -1.45 17.96 2.36
CA LEU A 51 -2.27 19.05 1.87
C LEU A 51 -3.66 18.99 2.50
N PRO A 52 -4.37 20.13 2.61
CA PRO A 52 -5.78 20.13 2.98
C PRO A 52 -6.60 19.32 1.98
N SER A 53 -7.77 18.83 2.41
CA SER A 53 -8.72 18.21 1.49
C SER A 53 -9.10 19.17 0.36
N ARG A 54 -9.48 18.68 -0.82
CA ARG A 54 -9.86 19.52 -1.97
C ARG A 54 -10.94 20.55 -1.59
N ASP A 55 -12.00 20.11 -0.91
CA ASP A 55 -13.08 20.97 -0.43
C ASP A 55 -12.61 22.04 0.58
N THR A 56 -11.58 21.73 1.37
CA THR A 56 -11.01 22.67 2.36
C THR A 56 -10.05 23.64 1.68
N ALA A 57 -9.30 23.16 0.68
CA ALA A 57 -8.34 23.94 -0.08
C ALA A 57 -9.04 25.00 -0.92
N PHE A 58 -10.17 24.64 -1.53
CA PHE A 58 -10.90 25.41 -2.54
C PHE A 58 -12.41 25.46 -2.23
N PRO A 59 -12.84 26.15 -1.15
CA PRO A 59 -14.25 26.17 -0.74
C PRO A 59 -15.18 26.90 -1.71
N ASP A 60 -14.64 27.82 -2.52
CA ASP A 60 -15.36 28.61 -3.53
C ASP A 60 -15.22 28.02 -4.94
N PHE A 61 -14.81 26.74 -5.07
CA PHE A 61 -14.60 26.12 -6.37
C PHE A 61 -15.93 25.81 -7.05
N ASP A 62 -16.34 26.67 -7.98
CA ASP A 62 -17.41 26.35 -8.93
C ASP A 62 -16.81 25.39 -9.99
N GLU A 63 -17.48 24.26 -10.26
CA GLU A 63 -17.01 23.22 -11.20
C GLU A 63 -16.67 23.76 -12.62
N GLU A 64 -17.19 24.94 -12.98
CA GLU A 64 -16.94 25.63 -14.24
C GLU A 64 -15.59 26.37 -14.27
N ASP A 65 -15.06 26.79 -13.12
CA ASP A 65 -13.77 27.47 -12.99
C ASP A 65 -12.65 26.43 -12.86
N GLN A 66 -12.24 25.87 -14.00
CA GLN A 66 -11.08 24.98 -14.16
C GLN A 66 -9.73 25.65 -13.86
N ALA A 67 -9.68 26.64 -12.96
CA ALA A 67 -8.44 27.22 -12.49
C ALA A 67 -7.61 26.11 -11.85
N VAL A 68 -6.68 25.61 -12.66
CA VAL A 68 -5.77 24.49 -12.40
C VAL A 68 -5.31 24.55 -10.96
N GLU A 69 -5.67 23.52 -10.19
CA GLU A 69 -5.13 23.26 -8.86
C GLU A 69 -3.61 23.16 -8.98
N SER A 70 -2.91 24.30 -8.89
CA SER A 70 -1.47 24.31 -9.06
C SER A 70 -0.82 24.02 -7.72
N LEU A 71 -0.20 22.85 -7.65
CA LEU A 71 0.87 22.58 -6.70
C LEU A 71 2.18 22.51 -7.48
N HIS A 72 2.90 23.62 -7.54
CA HIS A 72 4.20 23.61 -8.19
C HIS A 72 5.29 23.18 -7.20
N ILE A 73 5.85 21.99 -7.36
CA ILE A 73 7.07 21.58 -6.64
C ILE A 73 8.23 21.59 -7.65
N PRO A 74 9.30 22.36 -7.41
CA PRO A 74 10.42 22.43 -8.34
C PRO A 74 11.00 21.03 -8.63
N GLU A 75 11.20 20.71 -9.90
CA GLU A 75 11.78 19.43 -10.34
C GLU A 75 13.16 19.18 -9.68
N SER A 76 13.94 20.24 -9.47
CA SER A 76 15.22 20.16 -8.76
C SER A 76 15.10 19.67 -7.31
N LEU A 77 13.95 19.87 -6.67
CA LEU A 77 13.66 19.29 -5.36
C LEU A 77 13.25 17.83 -5.51
N LEU A 78 12.26 17.54 -6.36
CA LEU A 78 11.69 16.19 -6.57
C LEU A 78 12.75 15.16 -7.00
N THR A 79 13.64 15.54 -7.92
CA THR A 79 14.72 14.67 -8.43
C THR A 79 15.76 14.32 -7.35
N ARG A 80 15.84 15.03 -6.23
CA ARG A 80 16.78 14.71 -5.13
C ARG A 80 16.16 13.81 -4.06
N LEU A 81 14.84 13.65 -4.06
CA LEU A 81 14.15 12.92 -3.02
C LEU A 81 14.46 11.41 -3.10
N LYS A 82 14.68 10.83 -1.93
CA LYS A 82 14.77 9.40 -1.64
C LYS A 82 13.50 8.91 -0.96
N THR A 83 12.85 9.78 -0.20
CA THR A 83 11.58 9.50 0.45
C THR A 83 10.60 10.62 0.10
N LEU A 84 9.42 10.23 -0.36
CA LEU A 84 8.30 11.13 -0.60
C LEU A 84 7.07 10.55 0.09
N GLU A 85 6.46 11.36 0.94
CA GLU A 85 5.11 11.14 1.46
C GLU A 85 4.23 12.29 0.99
N LEU A 86 3.16 11.97 0.27
CA LEU A 86 2.21 12.94 -0.26
C LEU A 86 0.81 12.56 0.18
N GLY A 87 0.24 13.33 1.09
CA GLY A 87 -1.16 13.24 1.46
C GLY A 87 -1.97 14.29 0.72
N CYS A 88 -2.82 13.87 -0.20
CA CYS A 88 -3.55 14.75 -1.10
C CYS A 88 -4.73 13.98 -1.72
N ASP A 89 -5.91 14.61 -1.74
CA ASP A 89 -7.13 14.16 -2.41
C ASP A 89 -7.51 15.05 -3.61
N TRP A 90 -6.56 15.84 -4.10
CA TRP A 90 -6.76 16.70 -5.28
C TRP A 90 -6.72 15.85 -6.56
N ASP A 91 -6.71 16.50 -7.73
CA ASP A 91 -6.65 15.81 -9.02
C ASP A 91 -5.47 14.81 -9.13
N GLY A 92 -5.78 13.59 -9.56
CA GLY A 92 -4.80 12.52 -9.73
C GLY A 92 -3.78 12.81 -10.83
N SER A 93 -4.11 13.60 -11.85
CA SER A 93 -3.12 14.00 -12.87
C SER A 93 -2.03 14.91 -12.30
N LEU A 94 -2.35 15.75 -11.32
CA LEU A 94 -1.38 16.53 -10.57
C LEU A 94 -0.42 15.59 -9.81
N VAL A 95 -0.94 14.57 -9.11
CA VAL A 95 -0.12 13.56 -8.42
C VAL A 95 0.80 12.86 -9.42
N LEU A 96 0.29 12.40 -10.56
CA LEU A 96 1.10 11.77 -11.61
C LEU A 96 2.20 12.72 -12.13
N SER A 97 1.91 14.00 -12.28
CA SER A 97 2.87 15.02 -12.76
C SER A 97 4.03 15.20 -11.77
N ILE A 98 3.74 15.22 -10.46
CA ILE A 98 4.75 15.27 -9.40
C ILE A 98 5.61 13.99 -9.44
N LEU A 99 4.96 12.83 -9.51
CA LEU A 99 5.63 11.54 -9.53
C LEU A 99 6.51 11.33 -10.77
N ASN A 100 6.15 11.92 -11.92
CA ASN A 100 6.97 11.86 -13.14
C ASN A 100 8.38 12.45 -12.96
N SER A 101 8.52 13.41 -12.04
CA SER A 101 9.81 14.03 -11.70
C SER A 101 10.59 13.26 -10.62
N CYS A 102 9.97 12.28 -9.96
CA CYS A 102 10.50 11.56 -8.80
C CYS A 102 11.41 10.37 -9.19
N THR A 103 12.48 10.65 -9.96
CA THR A 103 13.34 9.60 -10.52
C THR A 103 14.21 8.86 -9.50
N ASN A 104 14.48 9.45 -8.33
CA ASN A 104 15.38 8.90 -7.31
C ASN A 104 14.68 8.37 -6.05
N VAL A 105 13.34 8.46 -6.00
CA VAL A 105 12.56 8.05 -4.82
C VAL A 105 12.64 6.54 -4.64
N GLU A 106 12.93 6.12 -3.40
CA GLU A 106 13.04 4.72 -2.98
C GLU A 106 11.87 4.31 -2.07
N VAL A 107 11.32 5.25 -1.32
CA VAL A 107 10.15 5.07 -0.45
C VAL A 107 9.09 6.08 -0.85
N LEU A 108 7.97 5.60 -1.38
CA LEU A 108 6.82 6.41 -1.78
C LEU A 108 5.62 6.05 -0.91
N THR A 109 5.07 7.04 -0.22
CA THR A 109 3.79 6.95 0.47
C THR A 109 2.82 7.93 -0.18
N LEU A 110 1.66 7.44 -0.62
CA LEU A 110 0.55 8.25 -1.08
C LEU A 110 -0.62 8.06 -0.12
N ASP A 111 -1.14 9.14 0.43
CA ASP A 111 -2.32 9.13 1.29
C ASP A 111 -3.47 9.84 0.59
N PHE A 112 -4.49 9.06 0.24
CA PHE A 112 -5.65 9.48 -0.54
C PHE A 112 -6.74 10.14 0.32
N GLN A 113 -6.49 10.33 1.62
CA GLN A 113 -7.39 11.02 2.55
C GLN A 113 -8.86 10.52 2.54
N MET A 114 -9.07 9.23 2.26
CA MET A 114 -10.39 8.57 2.22
C MET A 114 -11.32 9.02 1.08
N THR A 115 -10.79 9.68 0.04
CA THR A 115 -11.57 10.13 -1.12
C THR A 115 -11.24 9.32 -2.37
N CYS A 116 -12.13 9.41 -3.36
CA CYS A 116 -11.84 8.91 -4.70
C CYS A 116 -10.98 9.94 -5.43
N MET A 117 -9.90 9.49 -6.05
CA MET A 117 -9.02 10.29 -6.89
C MET A 117 -9.59 10.34 -8.31
N ASP A 118 -10.04 11.52 -8.72
CA ASP A 118 -10.43 11.78 -10.10
C ASP A 118 -9.20 12.14 -10.94
N TYR A 119 -9.26 11.83 -12.24
CA TYR A 119 -8.19 12.20 -13.18
C TYR A 119 -8.74 13.04 -14.32
N LEU A 120 -8.23 14.26 -14.45
CA LEU A 120 -8.41 15.06 -15.65
C LEU A 120 -7.79 14.37 -16.89
N ASP A 121 -8.34 14.63 -18.08
CA ASP A 121 -7.80 14.12 -19.36
C ASP A 121 -6.54 14.90 -19.79
N THR A 122 -5.48 14.80 -18.99
CA THR A 122 -4.18 15.43 -19.25
C THR A 122 -3.29 14.52 -20.09
N GLU A 123 -2.29 15.11 -20.74
CA GLU A 123 -1.27 14.32 -21.46
C GLU A 123 -0.55 13.33 -20.55
N VAL A 124 -0.24 13.74 -19.30
CA VAL A 124 0.43 12.89 -18.31
C VAL A 124 -0.45 11.70 -17.94
N HIS A 125 -1.74 11.90 -17.71
CA HIS A 125 -2.67 10.81 -17.43
C HIS A 125 -2.81 9.86 -18.62
N ARG A 126 -3.02 10.38 -19.85
CA ARG A 126 -3.07 9.55 -21.08
C ARG A 126 -1.79 8.74 -21.26
N GLN A 127 -0.63 9.36 -21.09
CA GLN A 127 0.66 8.68 -21.15
C GLN A 127 0.79 7.61 -20.06
N ALA A 128 0.41 7.90 -18.81
CA ALA A 128 0.46 6.93 -17.72
C ALA A 128 -0.46 5.72 -17.99
N LYS A 129 -1.63 5.96 -18.59
CA LYS A 129 -2.58 4.90 -18.97
C LYS A 129 -2.02 4.01 -20.08
N GLU A 130 -1.40 4.60 -21.10
CA GLU A 130 -0.85 3.88 -22.26
C GLU A 130 0.45 3.14 -21.94
N VAL A 131 1.41 3.83 -21.32
CA VAL A 131 2.77 3.31 -21.14
C VAL A 131 3.17 3.09 -19.68
N GLY A 132 2.39 3.52 -18.70
CA GLY A 132 2.75 3.44 -17.28
C GLY A 132 3.82 4.45 -16.87
N LEU A 133 3.61 5.13 -15.76
CA LEU A 133 4.54 6.08 -15.14
C LEU A 133 5.70 5.34 -14.49
N ALA A 134 6.93 5.54 -14.98
CA ALA A 134 8.10 4.86 -14.46
C ALA A 134 8.60 5.44 -13.13
N LEU A 135 8.66 4.59 -12.10
CA LEU A 135 9.21 4.87 -10.78
C LEU A 135 10.34 3.87 -10.50
N PRO A 136 11.48 3.99 -11.20
CA PRO A 136 12.45 2.90 -11.35
C PRO A 136 13.15 2.50 -10.04
N ASN A 137 13.27 3.43 -9.09
CA ASN A 137 13.99 3.22 -7.84
C ASN A 137 13.07 2.93 -6.65
N VAL A 138 11.74 2.98 -6.82
CA VAL A 138 10.80 2.75 -5.71
C VAL A 138 10.88 1.30 -5.27
N ARG A 139 11.26 1.11 -4.01
CA ARG A 139 11.39 -0.19 -3.32
C ARG A 139 10.26 -0.44 -2.34
N ILE A 140 9.70 0.62 -1.78
CA ILE A 140 8.59 0.58 -0.85
C ILE A 140 7.50 1.51 -1.39
N LEU A 141 6.33 0.94 -1.69
CA LEU A 141 5.14 1.68 -2.08
C LEU A 141 4.06 1.50 -1.00
N ARG A 142 3.54 2.61 -0.49
CA ARG A 142 2.45 2.62 0.49
C ARG A 142 1.30 3.46 -0.05
N LEU A 143 0.12 2.85 -0.18
CA LEU A 143 -1.13 3.53 -0.53
C LEU A 143 -2.02 3.53 0.71
N ARG A 144 -2.25 4.70 1.29
CA ARG A 144 -3.02 4.88 2.52
C ARG A 144 -4.38 5.48 2.24
N HIS A 145 -5.36 5.03 3.01
CA HIS A 145 -6.75 5.50 2.93
C HIS A 145 -7.32 5.48 1.51
N LEU A 146 -6.92 4.49 0.72
CA LEU A 146 -7.30 4.35 -0.68
C LEU A 146 -8.81 4.08 -0.79
N ASP A 147 -9.52 4.86 -1.60
CA ASP A 147 -10.87 4.50 -2.02
C ASP A 147 -10.82 3.31 -2.99
N PRO A 148 -11.71 2.30 -2.89
CA PRO A 148 -11.71 1.17 -3.81
C PRO A 148 -11.78 1.57 -5.30
N GLY A 149 -12.48 2.64 -5.66
CA GLY A 149 -12.53 3.16 -7.03
C GLY A 149 -11.20 3.73 -7.52
N SER A 150 -10.29 4.10 -6.61
CA SER A 150 -8.96 4.64 -6.93
C SER A 150 -7.87 3.57 -7.09
N VAL A 151 -8.21 2.28 -6.97
CA VAL A 151 -7.25 1.18 -7.17
C VAL A 151 -6.65 1.18 -8.58
N GLU A 152 -7.33 1.80 -9.56
CA GLU A 152 -6.82 1.95 -10.91
C GLU A 152 -5.46 2.68 -10.96
N PHE A 153 -5.12 3.47 -9.94
CA PHE A 153 -3.81 4.10 -9.79
C PHE A 153 -2.66 3.09 -9.95
N LEU A 154 -2.81 1.86 -9.47
CA LEU A 154 -1.80 0.81 -9.62
C LEU A 154 -1.48 0.53 -11.09
N SER A 155 -2.48 0.55 -11.97
CA SER A 155 -2.29 0.34 -13.42
C SER A 155 -1.55 1.47 -14.13
N LEU A 156 -1.51 2.66 -13.50
CA LEU A 156 -0.89 3.86 -14.04
C LEU A 156 0.61 3.94 -13.74
N ILE A 157 1.16 3.07 -12.89
CA ILE A 157 2.55 3.14 -12.44
C ILE A 157 3.36 1.87 -12.75
N LYS A 158 4.68 2.04 -12.84
CA LYS A 158 5.67 0.98 -13.05
C LYS A 158 6.78 1.06 -12.01
N THR A 159 6.90 0.05 -11.16
CA THR A 159 7.87 0.03 -10.04
C THR A 159 8.78 -1.22 -10.09
N PRO A 160 9.71 -1.33 -11.06
CA PRO A 160 10.48 -2.56 -11.28
C PRO A 160 11.39 -2.97 -10.11
N SER A 161 11.71 -2.05 -9.21
CA SER A 161 12.54 -2.32 -8.02
C SER A 161 11.72 -2.58 -6.74
N LEU A 162 10.40 -2.75 -6.85
CA LEU A 162 9.51 -2.86 -5.69
C LEU A 162 9.79 -4.14 -4.89
N VAL A 163 9.91 -3.96 -3.58
CA VAL A 163 10.16 -5.04 -2.60
C VAL A 163 9.02 -5.15 -1.59
N GLU A 164 8.41 -4.03 -1.23
CA GLU A 164 7.33 -3.94 -0.24
C GLU A 164 6.16 -3.12 -0.81
N LEU A 165 4.97 -3.71 -0.77
CA LEU A 165 3.72 -3.06 -1.10
C LEU A 165 2.77 -3.09 0.10
N ASP A 166 2.29 -1.93 0.51
CA ASP A 166 1.30 -1.76 1.58
C ASP A 166 0.10 -1.01 1.01
N ILE A 167 -1.05 -1.68 0.93
CA ILE A 167 -2.31 -1.11 0.46
C ILE A 167 -3.27 -1.09 1.64
N SER A 168 -3.63 0.11 2.07
CA SER A 168 -4.63 0.36 3.10
C SER A 168 -5.79 1.08 2.47
N PHE A 169 -6.95 0.44 2.45
CA PHE A 169 -8.19 1.07 2.02
C PHE A 169 -8.74 1.99 3.10
N LYS A 170 -9.64 2.89 2.71
CA LYS A 170 -10.33 3.79 3.65
C LYS A 170 -11.19 2.99 4.63
N THR A 171 -11.10 3.35 5.90
CA THR A 171 -11.91 2.79 6.99
C THR A 171 -12.76 3.87 7.62
N TYR A 172 -14.03 3.56 7.91
CA TYR A 172 -14.88 4.45 8.69
C TYR A 172 -14.80 4.06 10.19
N GLU A 173 -13.60 4.01 10.78
CA GLU A 173 -13.39 3.50 12.15
C GLU A 173 -14.28 4.16 13.22
N LYS A 174 -14.77 5.38 12.97
CA LYS A 174 -15.57 6.15 13.92
C LYS A 174 -17.05 5.79 13.93
N ASP A 175 -17.55 5.08 12.93
CA ASP A 175 -18.94 4.65 12.88
C ASP A 175 -19.01 3.16 13.26
N PRO A 176 -19.58 2.77 14.41
CA PRO A 176 -19.76 1.37 14.74
C PRO A 176 -20.71 0.65 13.79
N THR A 177 -21.35 1.31 12.82
CA THR A 177 -22.08 0.69 11.71
C THR A 177 -21.30 0.69 10.39
N ALA A 178 -20.09 1.28 10.38
CA ALA A 178 -19.17 1.35 9.25
C ALA A 178 -18.87 0.02 8.58
N TYR A 179 -18.95 -1.09 9.32
CA TYR A 179 -18.77 -2.42 8.73
C TYR A 179 -19.79 -2.69 7.63
N MET A 180 -20.98 -2.07 7.66
CA MET A 180 -21.99 -2.14 6.59
C MET A 180 -21.64 -1.30 5.37
N TYR A 181 -20.76 -0.30 5.52
CA TYR A 181 -20.30 0.61 4.47
C TYR A 181 -18.92 0.24 3.94
N ARG A 182 -18.43 -0.96 4.25
CA ARG A 182 -17.34 -1.55 3.49
C ARG A 182 -17.87 -1.79 2.08
N TYR A 183 -17.56 -0.87 1.18
CA TYR A 183 -17.82 -1.09 -0.23
C TYR A 183 -17.01 -2.33 -0.62
N PRO A 184 -17.65 -3.42 -1.12
CA PRO A 184 -16.87 -4.41 -1.82
C PRO A 184 -16.11 -3.62 -2.89
N PRO A 185 -14.79 -3.79 -3.01
CA PRO A 185 -14.10 -3.26 -4.17
C PRO A 185 -14.93 -3.71 -5.37
N ASP A 186 -15.13 -2.81 -6.31
CA ASP A 186 -15.53 -3.25 -7.64
C ASP A 186 -14.60 -4.41 -8.00
N SER A 187 -15.12 -5.45 -8.65
CA SER A 187 -14.44 -6.72 -8.93
C SER A 187 -13.18 -6.61 -9.81
N SER A 188 -12.61 -5.41 -9.88
CA SER A 188 -11.45 -4.93 -10.62
C SER A 188 -10.17 -4.87 -9.79
N PHE A 189 -10.18 -5.07 -8.46
CA PHE A 189 -8.92 -5.05 -7.68
C PHE A 189 -7.89 -6.02 -8.28
N SER A 190 -8.30 -7.27 -8.51
CA SER A 190 -7.40 -8.29 -9.05
C SER A 190 -6.90 -7.93 -10.45
N SER A 191 -7.74 -7.35 -11.32
CA SER A 191 -7.31 -6.97 -12.67
C SER A 191 -6.30 -5.82 -12.67
N PHE A 192 -6.55 -4.75 -11.89
CA PHE A 192 -5.62 -3.63 -11.77
C PHE A 192 -4.30 -4.05 -11.09
N PHE A 193 -4.39 -4.93 -10.09
CA PHE A 193 -3.22 -5.46 -9.42
C PHE A 193 -2.37 -6.35 -10.35
N LEU A 194 -3.00 -7.21 -11.14
CA LEU A 194 -2.31 -8.05 -12.13
C LEU A 194 -1.63 -7.20 -13.22
N ASP A 195 -2.34 -6.20 -13.76
CA ASP A 195 -1.79 -5.28 -14.75
C ASP A 195 -0.59 -4.51 -14.18
N PHE A 196 -0.65 -4.08 -12.92
CA PHE A 196 0.47 -3.47 -12.21
C PHE A 196 1.69 -4.39 -12.11
N LEU A 197 1.48 -5.65 -11.70
CA LEU A 197 2.56 -6.64 -11.58
C LEU A 197 3.22 -6.92 -12.95
N GLU A 198 2.41 -7.06 -14.00
CA GLU A 198 2.88 -7.30 -15.37
C GLU A 198 3.67 -6.10 -15.90
N LYS A 199 3.07 -4.90 -15.86
CA LYS A 199 3.69 -3.65 -16.34
C LYS A 199 4.99 -3.34 -15.62
N SER A 200 5.04 -3.62 -14.32
CA SER A 200 6.21 -3.35 -13.50
C SER A 200 7.26 -4.46 -13.56
N ARG A 201 6.93 -5.65 -14.09
CA ARG A 201 7.83 -6.82 -14.13
C ARG A 201 8.35 -7.22 -12.74
N ILE A 202 7.49 -7.19 -11.72
CA ILE A 202 7.87 -7.45 -10.30
C ILE A 202 7.65 -8.91 -9.81
N PRO A 203 7.22 -9.94 -10.59
CA PRO A 203 6.81 -11.20 -9.96
C PRO A 203 7.93 -11.86 -9.12
N GLU A 204 9.20 -11.55 -9.40
CA GLU A 204 10.38 -12.03 -8.65
C GLU A 204 10.87 -11.10 -7.52
N GLY A 205 10.48 -9.82 -7.52
CA GLY A 205 11.02 -8.80 -6.62
C GLY A 205 10.19 -8.56 -5.35
N LEU A 206 8.87 -8.76 -5.41
CA LEU A 206 7.94 -8.39 -4.34
C LEU A 206 8.00 -9.39 -3.19
N ARG A 207 8.60 -8.98 -2.07
CA ARG A 207 8.82 -9.85 -0.90
C ARG A 207 7.78 -9.67 0.18
N ARG A 208 7.17 -8.50 0.28
CA ARG A 208 6.24 -8.12 1.35
C ARG A 208 4.99 -7.50 0.76
N LEU A 209 3.84 -8.04 1.15
CA LEU A 209 2.53 -7.53 0.76
C LEU A 209 1.69 -7.39 2.03
N ARG A 210 1.18 -6.18 2.24
CA ARG A 210 0.15 -5.90 3.24
C ARG A 210 -1.09 -5.39 2.53
N ILE A 211 -2.22 -6.01 2.84
CA ILE A 211 -3.54 -5.52 2.47
C ILE A 211 -4.26 -5.22 3.78
N HIS A 212 -4.76 -3.99 3.91
CA HIS A 212 -5.41 -3.51 5.10
C HIS A 212 -6.81 -2.98 4.81
N SER A 213 -7.77 -3.40 5.63
CA SER A 213 -9.13 -2.88 5.66
C SER A 213 -9.94 -3.05 4.37
N ALA A 214 -9.92 -4.26 3.81
CA ALA A 214 -10.63 -4.59 2.58
C ALA A 214 -11.72 -5.64 2.81
N ILE A 215 -12.74 -5.67 1.95
CA ILE A 215 -13.54 -6.88 1.71
C ILE A 215 -13.04 -7.47 0.41
N MET A 216 -12.66 -8.74 0.37
CA MET A 216 -12.19 -9.35 -0.86
C MET A 216 -12.76 -10.74 -1.01
N SER A 217 -13.18 -11.08 -2.23
CA SER A 217 -13.52 -12.46 -2.53
C SER A 217 -12.25 -13.33 -2.51
N ASN A 218 -12.42 -14.62 -2.22
CA ASN A 218 -11.31 -15.56 -2.29
C ASN A 218 -10.71 -15.62 -3.71
N GLU A 219 -11.55 -15.50 -4.74
CA GLU A 219 -11.10 -15.51 -6.14
C GLU A 219 -10.15 -14.34 -6.43
N GLU A 220 -10.48 -13.13 -5.96
CA GLU A 220 -9.60 -11.97 -6.13
C GLU A 220 -8.26 -12.14 -5.43
N LEU A 221 -8.27 -12.65 -4.18
CA LEU A 221 -7.06 -12.92 -3.42
C LEU A 221 -6.22 -14.03 -4.06
N GLN A 222 -6.86 -15.11 -4.51
CA GLN A 222 -6.19 -16.19 -5.24
C GLN A 222 -5.53 -15.69 -6.52
N ASN A 223 -6.26 -14.93 -7.33
CA ASN A 223 -5.76 -14.34 -8.57
C ASN A 223 -4.57 -13.40 -8.29
N ALA A 224 -4.67 -12.56 -7.26
CA ALA A 224 -3.56 -11.69 -6.84
C ALA A 224 -2.33 -12.49 -6.39
N PHE A 225 -2.52 -13.59 -5.64
CA PHE A 225 -1.41 -14.40 -5.12
C PHE A 225 -0.82 -15.37 -6.15
N ALA A 226 -1.56 -15.73 -7.19
CA ALA A 226 -1.10 -16.60 -8.28
C ALA A 226 0.14 -16.03 -8.98
N CYS A 227 0.26 -14.71 -9.08
CA CYS A 227 1.35 -14.09 -9.83
C CYS A 227 2.58 -13.72 -8.99
N ILE A 228 2.54 -13.93 -7.66
CA ILE A 228 3.61 -13.47 -6.75
C ILE A 228 4.26 -14.67 -6.06
N THR A 229 5.11 -15.38 -6.79
CA THR A 229 5.83 -16.53 -6.24
C THR A 229 6.96 -16.14 -5.30
N SER A 230 7.46 -14.90 -5.39
CA SER A 230 8.56 -14.37 -4.57
C SER A 230 8.16 -13.90 -3.17
N LEU A 231 6.86 -13.89 -2.86
CA LEU A 231 6.35 -13.35 -1.60
C LEU A 231 6.87 -14.16 -0.40
N THR A 232 7.44 -13.47 0.58
CA THR A 232 7.96 -14.06 1.82
C THR A 232 7.17 -13.63 3.05
N HIS A 233 6.52 -12.47 3.01
CA HIS A 233 5.69 -11.95 4.08
C HIS A 233 4.35 -11.51 3.52
N LEU A 234 3.27 -12.08 4.05
CA LEU A 234 1.90 -11.68 3.75
C LEU A 234 1.24 -11.19 5.04
N THR A 235 0.62 -10.02 4.97
CA THR A 235 -0.20 -9.46 6.05
C THR A 235 -1.59 -9.14 5.52
N LEU A 236 -2.59 -9.82 6.05
CA LEU A 236 -4.01 -9.49 5.85
C LEU A 236 -4.51 -8.88 7.16
N ASP A 237 -4.69 -7.57 7.16
CA ASP A 237 -5.02 -6.80 8.35
C ASP A 237 -6.42 -6.21 8.20
N ASP A 238 -7.36 -6.63 9.03
CA ASP A 238 -8.75 -6.19 8.95
C ASP A 238 -9.46 -6.54 7.63
N VAL A 239 -8.96 -7.56 6.92
CA VAL A 239 -9.50 -8.04 5.64
C VAL A 239 -10.60 -9.08 5.88
N ASP A 240 -11.77 -8.86 5.28
CA ASP A 240 -12.87 -9.82 5.24
C ASP A 240 -12.71 -10.74 4.01
N PHE A 241 -12.57 -12.04 4.26
CA PHE A 241 -12.45 -13.10 3.26
C PHE A 241 -12.99 -14.41 3.82
N LYS A 242 -13.36 -15.35 2.95
CA LYS A 242 -13.89 -16.63 3.41
C LYS A 242 -12.76 -17.59 3.83
N PRO A 243 -12.91 -18.35 4.94
CA PRO A 243 -11.81 -19.15 5.49
C PRO A 243 -11.30 -20.29 4.59
N ASP A 244 -12.11 -20.75 3.64
CA ASP A 244 -11.73 -21.73 2.61
C ASP A 244 -10.65 -21.22 1.65
N LEU A 245 -10.34 -19.92 1.65
CA LEU A 245 -9.15 -19.37 0.99
C LEU A 245 -7.89 -20.13 1.44
N LEU A 246 -7.74 -20.39 2.74
CA LEU A 246 -6.54 -21.03 3.28
C LEU A 246 -6.42 -22.49 2.81
N ASP A 247 -7.55 -23.17 2.60
CA ASP A 247 -7.54 -24.51 2.02
C ASP A 247 -7.03 -24.48 0.58
N THR A 248 -7.47 -23.49 -0.21
CA THR A 248 -7.05 -23.34 -1.62
C THR A 248 -5.58 -22.91 -1.76
N LEU A 249 -5.06 -22.10 -0.84
CA LEU A 249 -3.65 -21.72 -0.82
C LEU A 249 -2.74 -22.86 -0.31
N GLY A 250 -3.30 -23.81 0.44
CA GLY A 250 -2.58 -24.93 1.05
C GLY A 250 -2.69 -26.25 0.28
N ARG A 251 -3.72 -26.41 -0.55
CA ARG A 251 -4.02 -27.60 -1.34
C ARG A 251 -4.38 -27.17 -2.75
N ASN A 252 -3.62 -27.62 -3.73
CA ASN A 252 -4.03 -27.46 -5.12
C ASN A 252 -4.16 -28.83 -5.79
N PRO A 253 -5.30 -29.15 -6.41
CA PRO A 253 -5.48 -30.39 -7.17
C PRO A 253 -4.60 -30.52 -8.42
N GLU A 254 -3.97 -29.45 -8.90
CA GLU A 254 -3.21 -29.43 -10.18
C GLU A 254 -1.73 -29.01 -10.02
N ASP A 255 -1.04 -29.49 -8.98
CA ASP A 255 0.41 -29.31 -8.76
C ASP A 255 0.92 -27.86 -8.56
N TYR A 256 0.06 -26.85 -8.63
CA TYR A 256 0.46 -25.45 -8.46
C TYR A 256 0.41 -24.98 -7.00
N ILE A 257 1.53 -24.53 -6.45
CA ILE A 257 1.61 -24.07 -5.05
C ILE A 257 1.62 -22.55 -5.01
N TYR A 258 0.54 -21.94 -4.50
CA TYR A 258 0.48 -20.51 -4.25
C TYR A 258 1.52 -20.09 -3.21
N LEU A 259 2.12 -18.91 -3.35
CA LEU A 259 3.04 -18.34 -2.35
C LEU A 259 4.10 -19.36 -1.85
N PRO A 260 4.85 -20.03 -2.74
CA PRO A 260 5.75 -21.13 -2.35
C PRO A 260 6.85 -20.67 -1.40
N ASN A 261 7.21 -19.37 -1.43
CA ASN A 261 8.27 -18.80 -0.59
C ASN A 261 7.76 -18.15 0.72
N LEU A 262 6.48 -18.31 1.07
CA LEU A 262 5.91 -17.66 2.25
C LEU A 262 6.56 -18.14 3.54
N GLU A 263 7.16 -17.21 4.30
CA GLU A 263 7.80 -17.49 5.59
C GLU A 263 7.06 -16.85 6.76
N THR A 264 6.40 -15.71 6.54
CA THR A 264 5.62 -14.99 7.54
C THR A 264 4.20 -14.80 7.06
N LEU A 265 3.24 -15.26 7.86
CA LEU A 265 1.81 -14.99 7.66
C LEU A 265 1.28 -14.23 8.88
N GLU A 266 0.72 -13.05 8.64
CA GLU A 266 0.04 -12.27 9.67
C GLU A 266 -1.43 -12.07 9.25
N LEU A 267 -2.35 -12.58 10.07
CA LEU A 267 -3.80 -12.43 9.90
C LEU A 267 -4.32 -11.61 11.09
N LEU A 268 -4.46 -10.31 10.89
CA LEU A 268 -4.75 -9.36 11.97
C LEU A 268 -6.20 -8.90 11.91
N HIS A 269 -6.81 -8.67 13.07
CA HIS A 269 -8.19 -8.19 13.22
C HIS A 269 -9.22 -9.03 12.45
N LEU A 270 -9.08 -10.36 12.50
CA LEU A 270 -10.06 -11.30 11.95
C LEU A 270 -11.40 -11.23 12.69
N GLU A 271 -12.47 -11.72 12.06
CA GLU A 271 -13.75 -11.91 12.73
C GLU A 271 -13.61 -12.83 13.97
N ALA A 272 -14.43 -12.56 14.99
CA ALA A 272 -14.35 -13.28 16.27
C ALA A 272 -14.64 -14.78 16.13
N ASP A 273 -15.41 -15.18 15.13
CA ASP A 273 -15.80 -16.56 14.80
C ASP A 273 -14.96 -17.17 13.65
N PHE A 274 -13.88 -16.51 13.22
CA PHE A 274 -13.00 -17.04 12.18
C PHE A 274 -12.51 -18.47 12.53
N PRO A 275 -12.71 -19.47 11.65
CA PRO A 275 -12.40 -20.86 11.96
C PRO A 275 -10.91 -21.14 11.86
N VAL A 276 -10.24 -21.21 13.01
CA VAL A 276 -8.80 -21.47 13.16
C VAL A 276 -8.37 -22.82 12.55
N LYS A 277 -9.31 -23.76 12.34
CA LYS A 277 -9.03 -25.07 11.76
C LYS A 277 -8.40 -24.99 10.36
N ASN A 278 -8.95 -24.16 9.46
CA ASN A 278 -8.45 -24.03 8.09
C ASN A 278 -7.02 -23.46 8.09
N LEU A 279 -6.74 -22.53 9.01
CA LEU A 279 -5.40 -21.99 9.20
C LEU A 279 -4.41 -23.04 9.70
N TYR A 280 -4.81 -23.84 10.69
CA TYR A 280 -3.97 -24.94 11.17
C TYR A 280 -3.63 -25.93 10.05
N GLU A 281 -4.63 -26.33 9.24
CA GLU A 281 -4.42 -27.23 8.10
C GLU A 281 -3.51 -26.62 7.03
N PHE A 282 -3.64 -25.32 6.74
CA PHE A 282 -2.74 -24.59 5.84
C PHE A 282 -1.29 -24.58 6.35
N VAL A 283 -1.07 -24.22 7.62
CA VAL A 283 0.29 -24.19 8.18
C VAL A 283 0.88 -25.60 8.22
N LYS A 284 0.09 -26.59 8.62
CA LYS A 284 0.50 -28.01 8.63
C LYS A 284 0.87 -28.50 7.23
N SER A 285 0.13 -28.12 6.19
CA SER A 285 0.47 -28.53 4.81
C SER A 285 1.85 -27.99 4.40
N ARG A 286 2.26 -26.81 4.89
CA ARG A 286 3.60 -26.25 4.64
C ARG A 286 4.74 -26.90 5.40
N LEU A 287 4.45 -27.65 6.46
CA LEU A 287 5.46 -28.37 7.24
C LEU A 287 5.76 -29.77 6.70
N VAL A 288 4.73 -30.41 6.15
CA VAL A 288 4.76 -31.84 5.83
C VAL A 288 5.21 -32.12 4.41
N LEU A 289 5.23 -31.12 3.51
CA LEU A 289 5.59 -31.31 2.10
C LEU A 289 6.97 -31.99 2.01
N PRO A 290 7.02 -33.30 1.68
CA PRO A 290 8.28 -33.96 1.40
C PRO A 290 8.86 -33.24 0.20
N TRP A 291 10.18 -33.06 0.19
CA TRP A 291 10.84 -32.69 -1.06
C TRP A 291 10.46 -33.74 -2.11
N THR A 292 9.56 -33.37 -3.03
CA THR A 292 9.24 -34.19 -4.20
C THR A 292 10.21 -33.74 -5.29
N PRO A 293 11.02 -34.65 -5.85
CA PRO A 293 11.97 -34.32 -6.92
C PRO A 293 11.32 -33.64 -8.14
N ASP A 294 10.01 -33.85 -8.31
CA ASP A 294 9.23 -33.38 -9.44
C ASP A 294 8.73 -31.93 -9.30
N LEU A 295 8.79 -31.33 -8.10
CA LEU A 295 8.47 -29.91 -7.93
C LEU A 295 9.72 -29.06 -8.20
N GLU A 296 9.68 -28.28 -9.27
CA GLU A 296 10.77 -27.37 -9.65
C GLU A 296 11.04 -26.28 -8.60
N ILE A 297 10.08 -26.01 -7.71
CA ILE A 297 10.15 -24.93 -6.73
C ILE A 297 10.00 -25.50 -5.30
N PRO A 298 11.03 -25.38 -4.44
CA PRO A 298 10.92 -25.81 -3.05
C PRO A 298 9.96 -24.90 -2.28
N VAL A 299 9.01 -25.51 -1.58
CA VAL A 299 8.09 -24.78 -0.69
C VAL A 299 8.79 -24.48 0.63
N ARG A 300 8.82 -23.20 1.00
CA ARG A 300 9.35 -22.76 2.28
C ARG A 300 8.36 -23.01 3.40
N GLN A 301 8.92 -23.31 4.57
CA GLN A 301 8.16 -23.46 5.81
C GLN A 301 7.81 -22.08 6.38
N ILE A 302 6.61 -21.97 6.94
CA ILE A 302 6.19 -20.80 7.71
C ILE A 302 6.98 -20.79 9.02
N LYS A 303 7.74 -19.71 9.24
CA LYS A 303 8.56 -19.47 10.42
C LYS A 303 7.85 -18.61 11.44
N LYS A 304 6.97 -17.71 10.98
CA LYS A 304 6.22 -16.78 11.82
C LYS A 304 4.75 -16.79 11.44
N LEU A 305 3.89 -17.04 12.41
CA LEU A 305 2.45 -16.90 12.31
C LEU A 305 1.99 -15.91 13.37
N ARG A 306 1.28 -14.85 12.95
CA ARG A 306 0.64 -13.91 13.87
C ARG A 306 -0.85 -13.87 13.57
N ILE A 307 -1.67 -13.99 14.61
CA ILE A 307 -3.12 -13.94 14.50
C ILE A 307 -3.64 -12.97 15.54
N SER A 308 -4.54 -12.08 15.14
CA SER A 308 -5.40 -11.35 16.10
C SER A 308 -6.83 -11.36 15.59
N GLN A 309 -7.79 -11.43 16.52
CA GLN A 309 -9.21 -11.35 16.24
C GLN A 309 -9.76 -10.04 16.82
N ARG A 310 -10.78 -9.48 16.19
CA ARG A 310 -11.51 -8.34 16.74
C ARG A 310 -12.17 -8.77 18.05
N LYS A 311 -12.23 -7.84 19.01
CA LYS A 311 -13.09 -8.05 20.18
C LYS A 311 -14.53 -8.07 19.68
N PRO A 312 -15.35 -9.06 20.06
CA PRO A 312 -16.77 -9.02 19.73
C PRO A 312 -17.34 -7.71 20.27
N ASP A 313 -18.00 -6.93 19.42
CA ASP A 313 -18.59 -5.66 19.82
C ASP A 313 -19.56 -5.93 20.98
N THR A 314 -19.17 -5.49 22.18
CA THR A 314 -19.91 -5.70 23.44
C THR A 314 -21.32 -5.09 23.45
N VAL A 315 -21.80 -4.55 22.33
CA VAL A 315 -23.14 -3.98 22.16
C VAL A 315 -24.17 -5.07 21.80
N ALA A 316 -23.75 -6.23 21.27
CA ALA A 316 -24.64 -7.37 21.07
C ALA A 316 -24.45 -8.41 22.21
N THR A 317 -25.19 -8.19 23.29
CA THR A 317 -25.34 -9.15 24.40
C THR A 317 -25.74 -10.53 23.86
N PHE A 318 -24.86 -11.54 23.85
CA PHE A 318 -25.23 -12.94 24.13
C PHE A 318 -24.01 -13.77 24.51
N LYS A 319 -24.17 -14.48 25.64
CA LYS A 319 -23.26 -15.50 26.18
C LYS A 319 -22.92 -16.54 25.12
N ASN A 320 -21.63 -16.79 24.91
CA ASN A 320 -21.07 -18.13 24.88
C ASN A 320 -19.57 -18.09 25.16
N THR A 321 -19.22 -18.55 26.34
CA THR A 321 -17.88 -18.98 26.76
C THR A 321 -17.62 -20.37 26.17
N TYR A 322 -16.62 -20.52 25.31
CA TYR A 322 -15.85 -21.76 25.07
C TYR A 322 -14.48 -21.33 24.53
N GLU A 323 -13.40 -21.34 25.34
CA GLU A 323 -12.52 -22.46 25.72
C GLU A 323 -11.29 -22.62 24.81
N ALA A 324 -10.26 -21.86 25.15
CA ALA A 324 -8.87 -22.24 25.49
C ALA A 324 -8.28 -23.66 25.23
N TRP A 325 -8.78 -24.49 24.30
CA TRP A 325 -8.21 -25.83 24.05
C TRP A 325 -7.68 -26.01 22.62
N LEU A 326 -6.61 -25.28 22.28
CA LEU A 326 -5.80 -25.56 21.07
C LEU A 326 -4.29 -25.34 21.25
N PHE A 327 -3.79 -25.15 22.48
CA PHE A 327 -2.38 -24.82 22.73
C PHE A 327 -1.42 -26.00 22.91
N ASP A 328 -1.90 -27.23 23.03
CA ASP A 328 -1.00 -28.38 23.25
C ASP A 328 -0.47 -29.03 21.95
N ALA A 329 -0.96 -28.66 20.77
CA ALA A 329 -0.46 -29.22 19.50
C ALA A 329 0.74 -28.47 18.90
N VAL A 330 1.16 -27.33 19.49
CA VAL A 330 2.32 -26.53 19.05
C VAL A 330 3.57 -26.81 19.91
N TYR A 331 3.51 -27.76 20.84
CA TYR A 331 4.58 -27.98 21.84
C TYR A 331 5.91 -28.55 21.34
N HIS A 332 6.13 -28.64 20.02
CA HIS A 332 7.44 -28.93 19.45
C HIS A 332 7.86 -28.01 18.29
N MET A 333 7.15 -26.89 18.07
CA MET A 333 7.68 -25.82 17.23
C MET A 333 8.35 -24.80 18.14
N ASP A 334 9.66 -24.62 17.97
CA ASP A 334 10.50 -23.60 18.61
C ASP A 334 10.16 -22.20 18.03
N ALA A 335 8.88 -21.83 18.09
CA ALA A 335 8.32 -20.61 17.56
C ALA A 335 7.76 -19.79 18.73
N SER A 336 8.38 -18.66 19.02
CA SER A 336 7.87 -17.66 19.95
C SER A 336 6.52 -17.14 19.44
N MET A 337 5.41 -17.68 19.95
CA MET A 337 4.09 -17.06 19.82
C MET A 337 4.01 -15.89 20.80
N GLU A 338 4.13 -14.67 20.30
CA GLU A 338 3.76 -13.47 21.06
C GLU A 338 2.27 -13.19 20.87
N PHE A 339 1.49 -13.31 21.95
CA PHE A 339 0.13 -12.77 22.03
C PHE A 339 0.23 -11.33 22.50
N VAL A 340 -0.23 -10.38 21.66
CA VAL A 340 -0.33 -8.95 21.98
C VAL A 340 -1.79 -8.55 21.99
#